data_AF-A0AAU4TZN6-F1
#
_entry.id   AF-A0AAU4TZN6-F1
#
_cell.length_a   1.000
_cell.length_b   1.000
_cell.length_c   1.000
_cell.angle_alpha   90.00
_cell.angle_beta   90.00
_cell.angle_gamma   90.00
#
_symmetry.space_group_name_H-M   'P 1'
#
loop_
_entity.id
_entity.type
_entity.pdbx_description
1 polymer ?
#
loop_
_entity_poly.entity_id
_entity_poly.type
_entity_poly.pdbx_seq_one_letter_code
_entity_poly.pdbx_strand_id
1 'polypeptide(L)'
;MPLPCIHGAEGFTNAIHLHAELQDLGYRGSYQTISDHLRARRRRRIRVAAPAPPGVRQVTGWMMRHPDHLGDEARRQCTTVLAPCPELTALHGHVRTFAEILTTRSGQRLKDWATASRAEDLPGLHTFASGLEKDWDVVVQG
;
A
#
# COMPACT_ATOMS: atom_id res chain seq x y z
N MET A 1 -18.42 31.89 -25.80
CA MET A 1 -17.42 32.26 -24.77
C MET A 1 -17.29 31.06 -23.82
N PRO A 2 -16.23 30.25 -23.93
CA PRO A 2 -16.10 29.05 -23.12
C PRO A 2 -15.67 29.40 -21.70
N LEU A 3 -16.31 28.76 -20.73
CA LEU A 3 -15.97 28.81 -19.31
C LEU A 3 -14.57 28.19 -19.10
N PRO A 4 -13.62 28.85 -18.41
CA PRO A 4 -12.38 28.19 -18.04
C PRO A 4 -12.65 27.19 -16.92
N CYS A 5 -12.28 25.95 -17.21
CA CYS A 5 -12.36 24.80 -16.33
C CYS A 5 -11.61 25.06 -15.02
N ILE A 6 -12.32 25.03 -13.89
CA ILE A 6 -11.75 24.80 -12.57
C ILE A 6 -11.20 23.36 -12.52
N HIS A 7 -10.02 23.17 -13.11
CA HIS A 7 -9.28 21.92 -13.06
C HIS A 7 -8.60 21.80 -11.69
N GLY A 8 -9.00 20.76 -10.95
CA GLY A 8 -8.16 19.95 -10.07
C GLY A 8 -7.35 20.66 -8.99
N ALA A 9 -7.74 20.39 -7.74
CA ALA A 9 -6.98 20.09 -6.51
C ALA A 9 -5.41 20.13 -6.41
N GLU A 10 -4.65 20.69 -7.34
CA GLU A 10 -3.22 20.92 -7.20
C GLU A 10 -2.96 22.30 -6.60
N GLY A 11 -2.07 22.34 -5.62
CA GLY A 11 -1.90 23.50 -4.75
C GLY A 11 -1.51 24.74 -5.53
N PHE A 12 -2.39 25.75 -5.53
CA PHE A 12 -2.00 27.15 -5.79
C PHE A 12 -0.95 27.55 -4.76
N THR A 13 0.32 27.29 -5.10
CA THR A 13 1.46 27.55 -4.22
C THR A 13 1.81 29.03 -4.26
N ASN A 14 1.42 29.72 -5.34
CA ASN A 14 1.71 31.12 -5.61
C ASN A 14 0.46 32.00 -5.46
N ALA A 15 0.45 32.84 -4.42
CA ALA A 15 -0.64 33.78 -4.14
C ALA A 15 -0.80 34.86 -5.22
N ILE A 16 0.28 35.18 -5.94
CA ILE A 16 0.28 36.21 -7.00
C ILE A 16 -0.52 35.72 -8.19
N HIS A 17 -0.28 34.46 -8.60
CA HIS A 17 -1.00 33.84 -9.71
C HIS A 17 -2.50 33.73 -9.42
N LEU A 18 -2.85 33.27 -8.22
CA LEU A 18 -4.25 33.17 -7.81
C LEU A 18 -4.93 34.54 -7.73
N HIS A 19 -4.22 35.59 -7.32
CA HIS A 19 -4.79 36.94 -7.26
C HIS A 19 -5.05 37.52 -8.65
N ALA A 20 -4.10 37.36 -9.59
CA ALA A 20 -4.28 37.80 -10.97
C ALA A 20 -5.47 37.08 -11.64
N GLU A 21 -5.59 35.77 -11.47
CA GLU A 21 -6.71 34.98 -12.00
C GLU A 21 -8.06 35.42 -11.39
N LEU A 22 -8.09 35.70 -10.09
CA LEU A 22 -9.29 36.22 -9.44
C LEU A 22 -9.64 37.63 -9.94
N GLN A 23 -8.65 38.48 -10.20
CA GLN A 23 -8.89 39.81 -10.78
C GLN A 23 -9.51 39.73 -12.18
N ASP A 24 -9.05 38.82 -13.03
CA ASP A 24 -9.64 38.56 -14.35
C ASP A 24 -11.09 38.05 -14.25
N LEU A 25 -11.43 37.35 -13.17
CA LEU A 25 -12.79 36.92 -12.83
C LEU A 25 -13.63 38.02 -12.14
N GLY A 26 -13.12 39.25 -12.04
CA GLY A 26 -13.83 40.41 -11.50
C GLY A 26 -13.70 40.59 -9.98
N TYR A 27 -12.79 39.86 -9.32
CA TYR A 27 -12.50 40.04 -7.91
C TYR A 27 -11.80 41.38 -7.66
N ARG A 28 -12.44 42.25 -6.86
CA ARG A 28 -11.90 43.56 -6.47
C ARG A 28 -11.16 43.57 -5.13
N GLY A 29 -10.98 42.40 -4.51
CA GLY A 29 -10.35 42.30 -3.20
C GLY A 29 -8.83 42.36 -3.26
N SER A 30 -8.22 42.48 -2.08
CA SER A 30 -6.77 42.67 -1.97
C SER A 30 -5.99 41.36 -2.08
N TYR A 31 -4.79 41.45 -2.65
CA TYR A 31 -3.79 40.39 -2.61
C TYR A 31 -3.54 39.87 -1.18
N GLN A 32 -3.52 40.78 -0.21
CA GLN A 32 -3.20 40.47 1.19
C GLN A 32 -4.22 39.49 1.80
N THR A 33 -5.52 39.68 1.50
CA THR A 33 -6.60 38.79 1.93
C THR A 33 -6.41 37.36 1.41
N ILE A 34 -6.02 37.22 0.14
CA ILE A 34 -5.76 35.92 -0.49
C ILE A 34 -4.49 35.30 0.09
N SER A 35 -3.43 36.09 0.25
CA SER A 35 -2.16 35.65 0.84
C SER A 35 -2.35 35.13 2.26
N ASP A 36 -3.13 35.81 3.09
CA ASP A 36 -3.40 35.41 4.48
C ASP A 36 -4.30 34.18 4.56
N HIS A 37 -5.30 34.07 3.67
CA HIS A 37 -6.10 32.85 3.54
C HIS A 37 -5.23 31.64 3.15
N LEU A 38 -4.35 31.79 2.15
CA LEU A 38 -3.43 30.73 1.74
C LEU A 38 -2.40 30.40 2.83
N ARG A 39 -1.91 31.38 3.59
CA ARG A 39 -1.03 31.18 4.75
C ARG A 39 -1.74 30.40 5.86
N ALA A 40 -2.96 30.76 6.22
CA ALA A 40 -3.75 30.05 7.22
C ALA A 40 -4.04 28.60 6.79
N ARG A 41 -4.39 28.40 5.51
CA ARG A 41 -4.60 27.07 4.92
C ARG A 41 -3.31 26.23 4.92
N ARG A 42 -2.16 26.81 4.60
CA ARG A 42 -0.85 26.15 4.71
C ARG A 42 -0.54 25.74 6.14
N ARG A 43 -0.75 26.65 7.12
CA ARG A 43 -0.56 26.33 8.54
C ARG A 43 -1.45 25.17 9.00
N ARG A 44 -2.70 25.10 8.53
CA ARG A 44 -3.60 23.97 8.81
C ARG A 44 -3.12 22.67 8.16
N ARG A 45 -2.68 22.70 6.89
CA ARG A 45 -2.12 21.52 6.20
C ARG A 45 -0.84 21.00 6.89
N ILE A 46 0.07 21.88 7.28
CA ILE A 46 1.30 21.50 8.01
C ILE A 46 0.97 20.85 9.36
N ARG A 47 -0.14 21.24 10.00
CA ARG A 47 -0.59 20.65 11.26
C ARG A 47 -1.25 19.27 11.12
N VAL A 48 -1.75 18.92 9.93
CA VAL A 48 -2.19 17.55 9.64
C VAL A 48 -0.96 16.77 9.18
N ALA A 49 -0.12 16.37 10.12
CA ALA A 49 0.90 15.37 9.84
C ALA A 49 0.18 14.10 9.34
N ALA A 50 0.62 13.57 8.20
CA ALA A 50 0.14 12.27 7.76
C ALA A 50 0.40 11.25 8.88
N PRO A 51 -0.49 10.25 9.08
CA PRO A 51 -0.22 9.17 10.01
C PRO A 51 1.14 8.55 9.64
N ALA A 52 1.93 8.22 10.66
CA ALA A 52 3.22 7.58 10.45
C ALA A 52 3.04 6.30 9.61
N PRO A 53 3.98 6.00 8.70
CA PRO A 53 3.92 4.75 7.95
C PRO A 53 3.88 3.55 8.91
N PRO A 54 3.18 2.47 8.54
CA PRO A 54 3.09 1.29 9.40
C PRO A 54 4.47 0.68 9.60
N GLY A 55 4.74 0.22 10.83
CA GLY A 55 6.01 -0.43 11.16
C GLY A 55 6.14 -1.81 10.52
N VAL A 56 7.37 -2.31 10.35
CA VAL A 56 7.66 -3.65 9.77
C VAL A 56 6.83 -4.74 10.45
N ARG A 57 6.82 -4.79 11.79
CA ARG A 57 6.06 -5.78 12.56
C ARG A 57 4.55 -5.73 12.28
N GLN A 58 4.02 -4.54 12.04
CA GLN A 58 2.61 -4.35 11.74
C GLN A 58 2.28 -4.91 10.35
N VAL A 59 3.12 -4.61 9.36
CA VAL A 59 2.99 -5.14 7.99
C VAL A 59 3.12 -6.66 7.97
N THR A 60 4.15 -7.22 8.63
CA THR A 60 4.31 -8.68 8.77
C THR A 60 3.09 -9.31 9.46
N GLY A 61 2.57 -8.66 10.50
CA GLY A 61 1.36 -9.12 11.19
C GLY A 61 0.11 -9.12 10.30
N TRP A 62 -0.02 -8.17 9.38
CA TRP A 62 -1.08 -8.17 8.37
C TRP A 62 -0.90 -9.30 7.36
N MET A 63 0.33 -9.52 6.85
CA MET A 63 0.63 -10.57 5.89
C MET A 63 0.38 -11.98 6.44
N MET A 64 0.66 -12.21 7.72
CA MET A 64 0.49 -13.51 8.37
C MET A 64 -0.95 -13.78 8.84
N ARG A 65 -1.82 -12.76 8.90
CA ARG A 65 -3.19 -12.91 9.41
C ARG A 65 -4.11 -13.39 8.30
N HIS A 66 -5.03 -14.31 8.62
CA HIS A 66 -6.06 -14.74 7.69
C HIS A 66 -6.87 -13.53 7.19
N PRO A 67 -7.15 -13.41 5.88
CA PRO A 67 -7.81 -12.22 5.30
C PRO A 67 -9.18 -11.95 5.92
N ASP A 68 -9.92 -12.98 6.30
CA ASP A 68 -11.25 -12.86 6.94
C ASP A 68 -11.19 -12.28 8.36
N HIS A 69 -10.02 -12.34 9.01
CA HIS A 69 -9.78 -11.76 10.34
C HIS A 69 -9.07 -10.41 10.26
N LEU A 70 -8.77 -9.92 9.06
CA LEU A 70 -8.16 -8.61 8.82
C LEU A 70 -9.26 -7.62 8.43
N GLY A 71 -9.39 -6.51 9.16
CA GLY A 71 -10.33 -5.45 8.80
C GLY A 71 -10.00 -4.83 7.43
N ASP A 72 -11.02 -4.35 6.73
CA ASP A 72 -10.89 -3.84 5.35
C ASP A 72 -9.83 -2.74 5.20
N GLU A 73 -9.71 -1.85 6.19
CA GLU A 73 -8.70 -0.78 6.17
C GLU A 73 -7.28 -1.34 6.27
N ALA A 74 -7.03 -2.29 7.16
CA ALA A 74 -5.72 -2.93 7.28
C ALA A 74 -5.38 -3.73 6.02
N ARG A 75 -6.38 -4.33 5.36
CA ARG A 75 -6.20 -5.01 4.07
C ARG A 75 -5.77 -4.02 2.98
N ARG A 76 -6.45 -2.87 2.86
CA ARG A 76 -6.09 -1.80 1.91
C ARG A 76 -4.70 -1.24 2.18
N GLN A 77 -4.37 -0.99 3.45
CA GLN A 77 -3.05 -0.49 3.85
C GLN A 77 -1.96 -1.50 3.54
N CYS A 78 -2.18 -2.79 3.83
CA CYS A 78 -1.24 -3.85 3.49
C CYS A 78 -1.00 -3.91 1.97
N THR A 79 -2.05 -3.92 1.15
CA THR A 79 -1.90 -3.87 -0.32
C THR A 79 -1.16 -2.62 -0.79
N THR A 80 -1.45 -1.46 -0.22
CA THR A 80 -0.80 -0.19 -0.58
C THR A 80 0.69 -0.20 -0.26
N VAL A 81 1.07 -0.76 0.89
CA VAL A 81 2.47 -0.85 1.32
C VAL A 81 3.26 -1.87 0.49
N LEU A 82 2.61 -2.95 0.03
CA LEU A 82 3.27 -3.99 -0.76
C LEU A 82 3.36 -3.62 -2.26
N ALA A 83 2.44 -2.82 -2.78
CA ALA A 83 2.37 -2.46 -4.20
C ALA A 83 3.68 -1.94 -4.82
N PRO A 84 4.54 -1.17 -4.11
CA PRO A 84 5.82 -0.72 -4.67
C PRO A 84 6.88 -1.81 -4.84
N CYS A 85 6.70 -2.99 -4.22
CA CYS A 85 7.67 -4.08 -4.23
C CYS A 85 7.01 -5.39 -4.72
N PRO A 86 7.21 -5.76 -6.00
CA PRO A 86 6.58 -6.94 -6.57
C PRO A 86 6.96 -8.23 -5.84
N GLU A 87 8.19 -8.32 -5.34
CA GLU A 87 8.70 -9.46 -4.57
C GLU A 87 7.92 -9.64 -3.26
N LEU A 88 7.61 -8.56 -2.55
CA LEU A 88 6.81 -8.60 -1.33
C LEU A 88 5.33 -8.90 -1.62
N THR A 89 4.82 -8.46 -2.78
CA THR A 89 3.48 -8.83 -3.24
C THR A 89 3.39 -10.32 -3.56
N ALA A 90 4.39 -10.87 -4.25
CA ALA A 90 4.50 -12.31 -4.52
C ALA A 90 4.60 -13.11 -3.21
N LEU A 91 5.49 -12.70 -2.29
CA LEU A 91 5.63 -13.32 -0.98
C LEU A 91 4.31 -13.35 -0.20
N HIS A 92 3.55 -12.25 -0.20
CA HIS A 92 2.23 -12.20 0.43
C HIS A 92 1.26 -13.22 -0.19
N GLY A 93 1.27 -13.37 -1.52
CA GLY A 93 0.52 -14.41 -2.21
C GLY A 93 0.90 -15.81 -1.77
N HIS A 94 2.20 -16.12 -1.69
CA HIS A 94 2.69 -17.43 -1.24
C HIS A 94 2.30 -17.75 0.19
N VAL A 95 2.40 -16.78 1.11
CA VAL A 95 1.97 -16.94 2.51
C VAL A 95 0.48 -17.28 2.60
N ARG A 96 -0.36 -16.65 1.76
CA ARG A 96 -1.80 -16.94 1.72
C ARG A 96 -2.09 -18.34 1.20
N THR A 97 -1.54 -18.71 0.06
CA THR A 97 -1.71 -20.05 -0.52
C THR A 97 -1.23 -21.13 0.46
N PHE A 98 -0.12 -20.87 1.16
CA PHE A 98 0.39 -21.78 2.20
C PHE A 98 -0.60 -21.95 3.35
N ALA A 99 -1.14 -20.86 3.89
CA ALA A 99 -2.13 -20.91 4.96
C ALA A 99 -3.41 -21.66 4.54
N GLU A 100 -3.87 -21.50 3.29
CA GLU A 100 -5.00 -22.26 2.73
C GLU A 100 -4.69 -23.76 2.63
N ILE A 101 -3.46 -24.13 2.28
CA ILE A 101 -3.04 -25.54 2.24
C ILE A 101 -3.03 -26.13 3.65
N LEU A 102 -2.54 -25.38 4.65
CA LEU A 102 -2.52 -25.81 6.05
C LEU A 102 -3.93 -26.01 6.63
N THR A 103 -4.88 -25.14 6.26
CA THR A 103 -6.28 -25.27 6.71
C THR A 103 -7.00 -26.42 6.03
N THR A 104 -6.74 -26.66 4.73
CA THR A 104 -7.34 -27.77 3.96
C THR A 104 -6.63 -29.12 4.14
N ARG A 105 -5.46 -29.13 4.78
CA ARG A 105 -4.61 -30.32 5.03
C ARG A 105 -4.32 -31.15 3.78
N SER A 106 -4.13 -30.47 2.64
CA SER A 106 -3.96 -31.12 1.34
C SER A 106 -2.49 -31.28 0.97
N GLY A 107 -1.90 -32.45 1.27
CA GLY A 107 -0.47 -32.74 1.02
C GLY A 107 -0.03 -32.59 -0.44
N GLN A 108 -0.87 -32.93 -1.42
CA GLN A 108 -0.52 -32.75 -2.85
C GLN A 108 -0.33 -31.27 -3.22
N ARG A 109 -1.22 -30.40 -2.72
CA ARG A 109 -1.14 -28.94 -2.95
C ARG A 109 0.10 -28.33 -2.30
N LEU A 110 0.66 -28.95 -1.26
CA LEU A 110 1.88 -28.51 -0.61
C LEU A 110 3.11 -28.66 -1.53
N LYS A 111 3.20 -29.76 -2.28
CA LYS A 111 4.28 -29.99 -3.27
C LYS A 111 4.20 -28.99 -4.42
N ASP A 112 3.00 -28.74 -4.93
CA ASP A 112 2.78 -27.75 -5.99
C ASP A 112 3.15 -26.34 -5.51
N TRP A 113 2.78 -26.00 -4.28
CA TRP A 113 3.15 -24.73 -3.65
C TRP A 113 4.66 -24.59 -3.44
N ALA A 114 5.36 -25.65 -3.01
CA ALA A 114 6.80 -25.61 -2.82
C ALA A 114 7.54 -25.38 -4.16
N THR A 115 7.05 -26.01 -5.23
CA THR A 115 7.57 -25.79 -6.59
C THR A 115 7.33 -24.36 -7.06
N ALA A 116 6.11 -23.85 -6.94
CA ALA A 116 5.77 -22.48 -7.33
C ALA A 116 6.59 -21.44 -6.55
N SER A 117 6.78 -21.66 -5.24
CA SER A 117 7.54 -20.77 -4.36
C SER A 117 9.03 -20.70 -4.71
N ARG A 118 9.56 -21.69 -5.46
CA ARG A 118 10.96 -21.72 -5.95
C ARG A 118 11.16 -21.05 -7.30
N ALA A 119 10.08 -20.77 -8.02
CA ALA A 119 10.13 -20.07 -9.30
C ALA A 119 10.19 -18.54 -9.10
N GLU A 120 9.84 -18.05 -7.90
CA GLU A 120 9.94 -16.63 -7.54
C GLU A 120 11.38 -16.21 -7.26
N ASP A 121 11.74 -14.94 -7.39
CA ASP A 121 13.09 -14.48 -7.00
C ASP A 121 13.17 -14.13 -5.51
N LEU A 122 12.89 -15.13 -4.64
CA LEU A 122 12.78 -14.96 -3.19
C LEU A 122 13.70 -15.93 -2.43
N PRO A 123 15.00 -15.61 -2.22
CA PRO A 123 15.98 -16.53 -1.64
C PRO A 123 15.60 -17.10 -0.26
N GLY A 124 14.95 -16.29 0.58
CA GLY A 124 14.46 -16.75 1.89
C GLY A 124 13.31 -17.76 1.78
N LEU A 125 12.40 -17.55 0.82
CA LEU A 125 11.29 -18.46 0.55
C LEU A 125 11.78 -19.77 -0.08
N HIS A 126 12.82 -19.71 -0.93
CA HIS A 126 13.45 -20.89 -1.53
C HIS A 126 14.00 -21.85 -0.49
N THR A 127 14.74 -21.30 0.48
CA THR A 127 15.36 -22.10 1.53
C THR A 127 14.28 -22.78 2.38
N PHE A 128 13.22 -22.05 2.73
CA PHE A 128 12.08 -22.60 3.46
C PHE A 128 11.35 -23.70 2.68
N ALA A 129 11.00 -23.46 1.41
CA ALA A 129 10.33 -24.45 0.57
C ALA A 129 11.19 -25.71 0.35
N SER A 130 12.52 -25.55 0.26
CA SER A 130 13.47 -26.67 0.12
C SER A 130 13.58 -27.52 1.40
N GLY A 131 13.54 -26.88 2.58
CA GLY A 131 13.48 -27.61 3.85
C GLY A 131 12.18 -28.39 3.99
N LEU A 132 11.05 -27.75 3.68
CA LEU A 132 9.72 -28.34 3.84
C LEU A 132 9.50 -29.61 3.01
N GLU A 133 10.00 -29.65 1.76
CA GLU A 133 9.89 -30.84 0.92
C GLU A 133 10.71 -32.02 1.46
N LYS A 134 11.92 -31.75 1.98
CA LYS A 134 12.76 -32.78 2.62
C LYS A 134 12.07 -33.37 3.84
N ASP A 135 11.53 -32.52 4.70
CA ASP A 135 10.78 -32.95 5.89
C ASP A 135 9.55 -33.80 5.49
N TRP A 136 8.86 -33.43 4.40
CA TRP A 136 7.71 -34.18 3.90
C TRP A 136 8.08 -35.55 3.33
N ASP A 137 9.13 -35.63 2.50
CA ASP A 137 9.58 -36.90 1.94
C ASP A 137 10.03 -37.88 3.04
N VAL A 138 10.60 -37.37 4.14
CA VAL A 138 10.90 -38.18 5.34
C VAL A 138 9.62 -38.71 5.99
N VAL A 139 8.57 -37.90 6.14
CA VAL A 139 7.29 -38.31 6.76
C VAL A 139 6.51 -39.31 5.89
N VAL A 140 6.62 -39.23 4.57
CA VAL A 140 5.92 -40.16 3.66
C VAL A 140 6.66 -41.50 3.50
N GLN A 141 7.99 -41.51 3.66
CA GLN A 141 8.82 -42.72 3.52
C GLN A 141 9.04 -43.49 4.84
N GLY A 142 8.66 -42.93 5.99
CA GLY A 142 8.73 -43.58 7.30
C GLY A 142 7.40 -44.18 7.72
#